data_AF-A0A1A9I508-F1
#
_entry.id   AF-A0A1A9I508-F1
#
_cell.length_a   1.000
_cell.length_b   1.000
_cell.length_c   1.000
_cell.angle_alpha   90.00
_cell.angle_beta   90.00
_cell.angle_gamma   90.00
#
_symmetry.space_group_name_H-M   'P 1'
#
loop_
_entity.id
_entity.type
_entity.pdbx_description
1 polymer ?
#
loop_
_entity_poly.entity_id
_entity_poly.type
_entity_poly.pdbx_seq_one_letter_code
_entity_poly.pdbx_strand_id
1 'polypeptide(L)'
;MKKIFIVLFVTPNLLFAQYQTDSLDVFIAKEVADYHIPGLAIGIIKNNQVVFKKGYGVNSTVNGTPVTTQTVFPIMSCTKAFTAAAIGVW
;
A
#
# COMPACT_ATOMS: atom_id res chain seq x y z
N MET A 1 45.16 -29.90 -16.93
CA MET A 1 43.75 -29.84 -17.37
C MET A 1 42.92 -30.52 -16.27
N LYS A 2 41.94 -29.97 -15.58
CA LYS A 2 41.19 -28.70 -15.56
C LYS A 2 41.05 -28.34 -14.07
N LYS A 3 41.36 -27.10 -13.68
CA LYS A 3 41.07 -26.58 -12.33
C LYS A 3 39.55 -26.30 -12.30
N ILE A 4 38.79 -27.10 -11.56
CA ILE A 4 37.37 -26.87 -11.34
C ILE A 4 37.23 -25.93 -10.14
N PHE A 5 36.99 -24.66 -10.44
CA PHE A 5 36.54 -23.66 -9.50
C PHE A 5 35.04 -23.90 -9.27
N ILE A 6 34.69 -24.56 -8.17
CA ILE A 6 33.31 -24.52 -7.65
C ILE A 6 33.18 -23.16 -6.96
N VAL A 7 32.76 -22.15 -7.73
CA VAL A 7 32.19 -20.94 -7.15
C VAL A 7 30.81 -21.35 -6.65
N LEU A 8 30.76 -21.74 -5.38
CA LEU A 8 29.51 -21.83 -4.63
C LEU A 8 28.93 -20.41 -4.65
N PHE A 9 27.87 -20.21 -5.43
CA PHE A 9 27.14 -18.95 -5.52
C PHE A 9 26.46 -18.73 -4.16
N VAL A 10 27.20 -18.16 -3.21
CA VAL A 10 26.67 -17.59 -1.98
C VAL A 10 25.96 -16.31 -2.41
N THR A 11 24.83 -16.43 -3.10
CA THR A 11 23.84 -15.36 -3.04
C THR A 11 23.33 -15.37 -1.61
N PRO A 12 23.51 -14.28 -0.83
CA PRO A 12 22.71 -14.14 0.36
C PRO A 12 21.27 -14.14 -0.13
N ASN A 13 20.56 -15.24 0.13
CA ASN A 13 19.11 -15.21 0.12
C ASN A 13 18.75 -14.23 1.24
N LEU A 14 18.69 -12.94 0.92
CA LEU A 14 17.96 -11.97 1.70
C LEU A 14 16.50 -12.40 1.55
N LEU A 15 16.12 -13.42 2.32
CA LEU A 15 14.74 -13.78 2.57
C LEU A 15 14.16 -12.61 3.35
N PHE A 16 13.77 -11.56 2.63
CA PHE A 16 12.89 -10.56 3.19
C PHE A 16 11.60 -11.31 3.56
N ALA A 17 11.31 -11.38 4.85
CA ALA A 17 10.01 -11.85 5.30
C ALA A 17 8.94 -10.97 4.62
N GLN A 18 8.26 -11.52 3.61
CA GLN A 18 7.17 -10.82 2.95
C GLN A 18 6.08 -10.60 3.99
N TYR A 19 5.52 -9.39 4.04
CA TYR A 19 4.36 -9.12 4.88
C TYR A 19 3.23 -10.01 4.39
N GLN A 20 2.69 -10.86 5.27
CA GLN A 20 1.48 -11.61 4.97
C GLN A 20 0.31 -10.63 4.93
N THR A 21 -0.07 -10.18 3.74
CA THR A 21 -1.11 -9.16 3.53
C THR A 21 -2.50 -9.76 3.30
N ASP A 22 -2.62 -11.06 3.08
CA ASP A 22 -3.89 -11.70 2.74
C ASP A 22 -4.93 -11.53 3.86
N SER A 23 -4.49 -11.68 5.13
CA SER A 23 -5.37 -11.44 6.29
C SER A 23 -5.80 -9.98 6.41
N LEU A 24 -4.97 -9.04 5.93
CA LEU A 24 -5.27 -7.62 5.94
C LEU A 24 -6.28 -7.24 4.86
N ASP A 25 -6.15 -7.80 3.66
CA ASP A 25 -7.12 -7.61 2.56
C ASP A 25 -8.51 -8.13 2.96
N VAL A 26 -8.58 -9.34 3.53
CA VAL A 26 -9.84 -9.93 4.02
C VAL A 26 -10.46 -9.07 5.12
N PHE A 27 -9.64 -8.61 6.07
CA PHE A 27 -10.11 -7.72 7.14
C PHE A 27 -10.67 -6.40 6.58
N ILE A 28 -9.92 -5.69 5.74
CA ILE A 28 -10.35 -4.41 5.19
C ILE A 28 -11.60 -4.58 4.32
N ALA A 29 -11.66 -5.63 3.49
CA ALA A 29 -12.81 -5.92 2.66
C ALA A 29 -14.08 -6.16 3.50
N LYS A 30 -13.95 -6.87 4.63
CA LYS A 30 -15.03 -7.03 5.61
C LYS A 30 -15.48 -5.69 6.17
N GLU A 31 -14.57 -4.84 6.64
CA GLU A 31 -14.93 -3.54 7.21
C GLU A 31 -15.55 -2.60 6.17
N VAL A 32 -15.09 -2.63 4.91
CA VAL A 32 -15.70 -1.88 3.80
C VAL A 32 -17.16 -2.29 3.61
N ALA A 33 -17.46 -3.59 3.71
CA ALA A 33 -18.82 -4.09 3.62
C ALA A 33 -19.65 -3.72 4.86
N ASP A 34 -19.13 -3.97 6.07
CA ASP A 34 -19.84 -3.77 7.34
C ASP A 34 -20.23 -2.29 7.54
N TYR A 35 -19.34 -1.36 7.16
CA TYR A 35 -19.58 0.09 7.26
C TYR A 35 -20.20 0.71 6.00
N HIS A 36 -20.54 -0.09 4.99
CA HIS A 36 -21.14 0.39 3.74
C HIS A 36 -20.31 1.50 3.07
N ILE A 37 -18.98 1.35 3.10
CA ILE A 37 -18.07 2.36 2.56
C ILE A 37 -18.12 2.30 1.03
N PRO A 38 -18.58 3.37 0.33
CA PRO A 38 -18.74 3.30 -1.13
C PRO A 38 -17.43 3.08 -1.87
N GLY A 39 -16.34 3.70 -1.38
CA GLY A 39 -15.02 3.62 -1.97
C GLY A 39 -13.91 3.94 -0.97
N LEU A 40 -12.84 3.16 -1.00
CA LEU A 40 -11.68 3.31 -0.10
C LEU A 40 -10.39 3.02 -0.85
N ALA A 41 -9.40 3.91 -0.76
CA ALA A 41 -8.03 3.63 -1.15
C ALA A 41 -7.14 3.61 0.11
N ILE A 42 -6.32 2.58 0.27
CA ILE A 42 -5.44 2.41 1.42
C ILE A 42 -4.01 2.15 0.99
N GLY A 43 -3.05 2.69 1.75
CA GLY A 43 -1.62 2.43 1.63
C GLY A 43 -1.00 2.31 3.01
N ILE A 44 -0.18 1.28 3.22
CA ILE A 44 0.54 1.03 4.47
C ILE A 44 2.03 1.08 4.18
N ILE A 45 2.73 1.92 4.95
CA ILE A 45 4.17 2.12 4.85
C ILE A 45 4.81 1.66 6.15
N LYS A 46 5.82 0.79 6.07
CA LYS A 46 6.63 0.35 7.20
C LYS A 46 8.08 0.27 6.78
N ASN A 47 8.99 0.78 7.63
CA ASN A 47 10.43 0.85 7.33
C ASN A 47 10.70 1.49 5.95
N ASN A 48 10.02 2.61 5.66
CA ASN A 48 10.12 3.35 4.40
C ASN A 48 9.72 2.56 3.14
N GLN A 49 9.08 1.40 3.28
CA GLN A 49 8.59 0.58 2.17
C GLN A 49 7.06 0.52 2.18
N VAL A 50 6.46 0.57 1.00
CA VAL A 50 5.02 0.31 0.85
C VAL A 50 4.81 -1.20 0.98
N VAL A 51 4.17 -1.62 2.07
CA VAL A 51 3.93 -3.03 2.36
C VAL A 51 2.53 -3.50 1.92
N PHE A 52 1.60 -2.57 1.73
CA PHE A 52 0.27 -2.84 1.20
C PHE A 52 -0.28 -1.60 0.51
N LYS A 53 -0.95 -1.75 -0.64
CA LYS A 53 -1.76 -0.70 -1.25
C LYS A 53 -2.88 -1.32 -2.09
N LYS A 54 -4.12 -0.84 -1.91
CA LYS A 54 -5.27 -1.36 -2.67
C LYS A 54 -6.43 -0.36 -2.67
N GLY A 55 -7.26 -0.44 -3.70
CA GLY A 55 -8.55 0.25 -3.78
C GLY A 55 -9.71 -0.74 -3.60
N TYR A 56 -10.78 -0.30 -2.95
CA TYR A 56 -12.01 -1.04 -2.69
C TYR A 56 -13.22 -0.21 -3.11
N GLY A 57 -14.26 -0.86 -3.62
CA GLY A 57 -15.51 -0.20 -4.00
C GLY A 57 -15.40 0.67 -5.24
N VAL A 58 -16.22 1.72 -5.31
CA VAL A 58 -16.41 2.61 -6.45
C VAL A 58 -16.25 4.08 -6.06
N ASN A 59 -15.81 4.92 -7.00
CA ASN A 59 -15.57 6.35 -6.75
C ASN A 59 -16.85 7.22 -6.79
N SER A 60 -17.97 6.65 -7.23
CA SER A 60 -19.27 7.32 -7.33
C SER A 60 -20.36 6.29 -7.13
N THR A 61 -21.39 6.65 -6.36
CA THR A 61 -22.58 5.81 -6.16
C THR A 61 -23.54 5.83 -7.35
N VAL A 62 -23.32 6.72 -8.34
CA VAL A 62 -24.21 6.90 -9.48
C VAL A 62 -23.70 6.18 -10.73
N ASN A 63 -22.46 6.47 -11.14
CA ASN A 63 -21.86 5.97 -12.39
C ASN A 63 -20.62 5.07 -12.16
N GLY A 64 -20.46 4.58 -10.93
CA GLY A 64 -19.19 4.20 -10.28
C GLY A 64 -18.13 3.49 -11.12
N THR A 65 -16.96 4.13 -11.25
CA THR A 65 -15.74 3.44 -11.68
C THR A 65 -15.03 2.85 -10.46
N PRO A 66 -14.36 1.69 -10.57
CA PRO A 66 -13.63 1.10 -9.46
C PRO A 66 -12.63 2.07 -8.83
N VAL A 67 -12.57 2.11 -7.50
CA VAL A 67 -11.50 2.84 -6.81
C VAL A 67 -10.18 2.11 -7.06
N THR A 68 -9.16 2.87 -7.43
CA THR A 68 -7.79 2.39 -7.60
C THR A 68 -6.85 3.14 -6.67
N THR A 69 -5.59 2.71 -6.63
CA THR A 69 -4.54 3.44 -5.90
C THR A 69 -4.19 4.81 -6.53
N GLN A 70 -4.83 5.15 -7.66
CA GLN A 70 -4.69 6.43 -8.36
C GLN A 70 -5.93 7.33 -8.18
N THR A 71 -7.02 6.83 -7.57
CA THR A 71 -8.22 7.63 -7.32
C THR A 71 -7.91 8.76 -6.34
N VAL A 72 -8.24 9.99 -6.72
CA VAL A 72 -8.04 11.17 -5.88
C VAL A 72 -9.25 11.38 -4.98
N PHE A 73 -9.01 11.52 -3.68
CA PHE A 73 -10.03 11.85 -2.69
C PHE A 73 -9.71 13.20 -2.02
N PRO A 74 -10.73 14.01 -1.69
CA PRO A 74 -10.53 15.16 -0.81
C PRO A 74 -10.16 14.67 0.60
N ILE A 75 -8.95 14.96 1.06
CA ILE A 75 -8.42 14.51 2.36
C ILE A 75 -8.76 15.44 3.55
N MET A 76 -9.55 16.50 3.29
CA MET A 76 -10.07 17.44 4.29
C MET A 76 -8.98 17.95 5.26
N SER A 77 -9.19 17.86 6.57
CA SER A 77 -8.26 18.40 7.57
C SER A 77 -6.86 17.79 7.54
N CYS A 78 -6.64 16.64 6.89
CA CYS A 78 -5.29 16.08 6.70
C CYS A 78 -4.38 17.03 5.90
N THR A 79 -4.94 17.93 5.09
CA THR A 79 -4.20 19.01 4.40
C THR A 79 -3.36 19.88 5.34
N LYS A 80 -3.77 20.03 6.61
CA LYS A 80 -3.05 20.86 7.61
C LYS A 80 -1.62 20.38 7.86
N ALA A 81 -1.40 19.07 7.86
CA ALA A 81 -0.05 18.51 8.04
C ALA A 81 0.87 18.93 6.89
N PHE A 82 0.36 18.97 5.65
CA PHE A 82 1.10 19.45 4.48
C PHE A 82 1.39 20.95 4.58
N THR A 83 0.43 21.77 5.03
CA THR A 83 0.66 23.21 5.25
C THR A 83 1.75 23.44 6.32
N ALA A 84 1.69 22.72 7.44
CA ALA A 84 2.70 22.82 8.49
C ALA A 84 4.09 22.41 7.98
N ALA A 85 4.18 21.31 7.22
CA ALA A 85 5.43 20.89 6.58
C ALA A 85 5.93 21.97 5.61
N ALA A 86 5.09 22.49 4.72
CA ALA A 86 5.49 23.51 3.75
C ALA A 86 6.07 24.78 4.40
N ILE A 87 5.59 25.15 5.60
CA ILE A 87 6.16 26.24 6.40
C ILE A 87 7.45 25.80 7.11
N GLY A 88 7.48 24.58 7.67
CA GLY A 88 8.56 24.09 8.51
C GLY A 88 9.77 23.51 7.78
N VAL A 89 9.68 23.19 6.49
CA VAL A 89 10.80 22.70 5.65
C VAL A 89 11.48 23.84 4.89
N TRP A 90 11.36 25.08 5.37
CA TRP A 90 12.18 26.21 4.92
C TRP A 90 13.59 26.15 5.47
#